data_AF-A0A2S9F8I1-F1
#
_entry.id   AF-A0A2S9F8I1-F1
#
_cell.length_a   1.000
_cell.length_b   1.000
_cell.length_c   1.000
_cell.angle_alpha   90.00
_cell.angle_beta   90.00
_cell.angle_gamma   90.00
#
_symmetry.space_group_name_H-M   'P 1'
#
loop_
_entity.id
_entity.type
_entity.pdbx_description
1 polymer ?
#
loop_
_entity_poly.entity_id
_entity_poly.type
_entity_poly.pdbx_seq_one_letter_code
_entity_poly.pdbx_strand_id
1 'polypeptide(L)'
;TPWNLYSNPEVIHYTLETLGAFIGPLFGVLIADFYLVRKQKIVVDDLFTMSKDSNYWYKGGYNPVAVAATLVGAILAMAPVLLGGVVWGMAGAAQYSWFIGCGVAFAIYYVLALNGPWRMSALRVPEGATLVEN
;
A
#
# COMPACT_ATOMS: atom_id res chain seq x y z
N THR A 1 29.36 14.87 5.64
CA THR A 1 28.19 15.57 6.21
C THR A 1 26.96 15.27 5.35
N PRO A 2 25.71 15.36 5.86
CA PRO A 2 24.51 14.93 5.13
C PRO A 2 24.32 15.62 3.78
N TRP A 3 24.87 16.82 3.63
CA TRP A 3 24.88 17.62 2.40
C TRP A 3 25.67 16.97 1.25
N ASN A 4 26.56 16.03 1.54
CA ASN A 4 27.32 15.30 0.52
C ASN A 4 26.47 14.29 -0.28
N LEU A 5 25.22 14.03 0.14
CA LEU A 5 24.24 13.28 -0.66
C LEU A 5 23.59 14.17 -1.73
N TYR A 6 23.48 15.48 -1.48
CA TYR A 6 22.89 16.43 -2.43
C TYR A 6 23.88 16.93 -3.49
N SER A 7 25.18 16.69 -3.30
CA SER A 7 26.22 17.05 -4.28
C SER A 7 26.29 16.09 -5.47
N ASN A 8 25.58 14.95 -5.42
CA ASN A 8 25.54 13.97 -6.50
C ASN A 8 24.09 13.76 -6.99
N PRO A 9 23.74 14.18 -8.22
CA PRO A 9 22.39 14.03 -8.75
C PRO A 9 21.92 12.57 -8.83
N GLU A 10 22.83 11.61 -9.06
CA GLU A 10 22.46 10.18 -9.13
C GLU A 10 21.99 9.64 -7.77
N VAL A 11 22.59 10.12 -6.68
CA VAL A 11 22.23 9.69 -5.32
C VAL A 11 20.84 10.20 -4.94
N ILE A 12 20.47 11.40 -5.40
CA ILE A 12 19.13 11.95 -5.21
C ILE A 12 18.10 11.09 -5.95
N HIS A 13 18.33 10.80 -7.23
CA HIS A 13 17.42 9.97 -8.02
C HIS A 13 17.24 8.58 -7.42
N TYR A 14 18.34 7.90 -7.09
CA TYR A 14 18.28 6.57 -6.47
C TYR A 14 17.51 6.56 -5.14
N THR A 15 17.69 7.59 -4.31
CA THR A 15 16.97 7.72 -3.03
C THR A 15 15.47 7.93 -3.26
N LEU A 16 15.10 8.83 -4.19
CA LEU A 16 13.70 9.12 -4.51
C LEU A 16 13.00 7.91 -5.14
N GLU A 17 13.67 7.20 -6.03
CA GLU A 17 13.15 5.98 -6.67
C GLU A 17 12.93 4.87 -5.64
N THR A 18 13.91 4.67 -4.73
CA THR A 18 13.80 3.72 -3.63
C THR A 18 12.65 4.06 -2.69
N LEU A 19 12.55 5.31 -2.23
CA LEU A 19 11.44 5.76 -1.38
C LEU A 19 10.10 5.61 -2.09
N GLY A 20 10.05 5.98 -3.37
CA GLY A 20 8.87 5.84 -4.21
C GLY A 20 8.40 4.38 -4.31
N ALA A 21 9.34 3.45 -4.47
CA ALA A 21 9.06 2.01 -4.57
C ALA A 21 8.41 1.42 -3.30
N PHE A 22 8.65 1.99 -2.11
CA PHE A 22 8.01 1.56 -0.86
C PHE A 22 6.71 2.31 -0.55
N ILE A 23 6.65 3.61 -0.87
CA ILE A 23 5.47 4.45 -0.61
C ILE A 23 4.32 4.12 -1.57
N GLY A 24 4.63 3.89 -2.84
CA GLY A 24 3.65 3.57 -3.89
C GLY A 24 2.73 2.39 -3.51
N PRO A 25 3.27 1.21 -3.15
CA PRO A 25 2.49 0.06 -2.73
C PRO A 25 1.54 0.33 -1.56
N LEU A 26 2.03 1.03 -0.52
CA LEU A 26 1.20 1.38 0.63
C LEU A 26 0.01 2.25 0.19
N PHE A 27 0.28 3.25 -0.64
CA PHE A 27 -0.75 4.11 -1.22
C PHE A 27 -1.76 3.32 -2.06
N GLY A 28 -1.29 2.40 -2.91
CA GLY A 28 -2.14 1.54 -3.73
C GLY A 28 -3.12 0.70 -2.90
N VAL A 29 -2.65 0.10 -1.80
CA VAL A 29 -3.51 -0.66 -0.88
C VAL A 29 -4.56 0.24 -0.23
N LEU A 30 -4.17 1.42 0.27
CA LEU A 30 -5.10 2.36 0.91
C LEU A 30 -6.20 2.83 -0.04
N ILE A 31 -5.85 3.17 -1.28
CA ILE A 31 -6.83 3.61 -2.29
C ILE A 31 -7.78 2.47 -2.66
N ALA A 32 -7.25 1.25 -2.88
CA ALA A 32 -8.09 0.08 -3.16
C ALA A 32 -9.05 -0.20 -2.00
N ASP A 33 -8.54 -0.18 -0.77
CA ASP A 33 -9.34 -0.45 0.42
C ASP A 33 -10.45 0.57 0.60
N PHE A 34 -10.10 1.85 0.62
CA PHE A 34 -11.06 2.91 0.92
C PHE A 34 -12.11 3.06 -0.18
N TYR A 35 -11.71 3.22 -1.44
CA TYR A 35 -12.66 3.54 -2.51
C TYR A 35 -13.39 2.32 -3.05
N LEU A 36 -12.71 1.18 -3.22
CA LEU A 36 -13.29 0.04 -3.93
C LEU A 36 -13.81 -1.05 -3.00
N VAL A 37 -13.09 -1.39 -1.94
CA VAL A 37 -13.48 -2.46 -1.01
C VAL A 37 -14.50 -1.94 0.00
N ARG A 38 -14.21 -0.83 0.67
CA ARG A 38 -15.03 -0.24 1.74
C ARG A 38 -16.04 0.80 1.26
N LYS A 39 -15.98 1.18 -0.02
CA LYS A 39 -16.93 2.13 -0.64
C LYS A 39 -17.01 3.46 0.12
N GLN A 40 -15.86 3.99 0.52
CA GLN A 40 -15.69 5.24 1.26
C GLN A 40 -16.35 5.26 2.65
N LYS A 41 -16.65 4.09 3.21
CA LYS A 41 -17.21 3.96 4.55
C LYS A 41 -16.13 3.61 5.55
N ILE A 42 -16.14 4.29 6.69
CA ILE A 42 -15.28 4.01 7.85
C ILE A 42 -16.12 4.08 9.13
N VAL A 43 -15.88 3.14 10.04
CA VAL A 43 -16.41 3.18 11.41
C VAL A 43 -15.36 3.84 12.29
N VAL A 44 -15.58 5.08 12.74
CA VAL A 44 -14.56 5.87 13.44
C VAL A 44 -14.24 5.29 14.81
N ASP A 45 -15.26 4.87 15.56
CA ASP A 45 -15.11 4.31 16.90
C ASP A 45 -14.16 3.08 16.91
N ASP A 46 -14.24 2.28 15.84
CA ASP A 46 -13.42 1.08 15.66
C ASP A 46 -11.95 1.38 15.37
N LEU A 47 -11.62 2.59 14.91
CA LEU A 47 -10.22 3.03 14.68
C LEU A 47 -9.48 3.32 15.99
N PHE A 48 -10.21 3.59 17.07
CA PHE A 48 -9.66 4.00 18.36
C PHE A 48 -9.77 2.93 19.45
N THR A 49 -10.05 1.68 19.07
CA THR A 49 -10.16 0.54 20.00
C THR A 49 -9.21 -0.59 19.62
N MET A 50 -8.82 -1.37 20.64
CA MET A 50 -8.02 -2.60 20.49
C MET A 50 -8.87 -3.86 20.71
N SER A 51 -10.20 -3.73 20.67
CA SER A 51 -11.10 -4.86 20.81
C SER A 51 -10.90 -5.88 19.68
N LYS A 52 -10.87 -7.17 20.03
CA LYS A 52 -10.78 -8.27 19.04
C LYS A 52 -11.99 -8.35 18.12
N ASP A 53 -13.10 -7.74 18.53
CA ASP A 53 -14.35 -7.70 17.78
C ASP A 53 -14.48 -6.49 16.84
N SER A 54 -13.52 -5.56 16.86
CA SER A 54 -13.47 -4.38 15.98
C SER A 54 -13.27 -4.76 14.51
N ASN A 55 -13.84 -3.96 13.60
CA ASN A 55 -13.69 -4.13 12.15
C ASN A 55 -12.23 -4.12 11.67
N TYR A 56 -11.31 -3.48 12.40
CA TYR A 56 -9.91 -3.31 12.00
C TYR A 56 -8.93 -4.14 12.83
N TRP A 57 -9.40 -5.07 13.65
CA TRP A 57 -8.53 -6.00 14.38
C TRP A 57 -7.96 -7.11 13.48
N TYR A 58 -8.72 -7.52 12.45
CA TYR A 58 -8.35 -8.56 11.49
C TYR A 58 -7.78 -9.82 12.16
N LYS A 59 -6.55 -10.25 11.80
CA LYS A 59 -5.88 -11.43 12.35
C LYS A 59 -4.71 -10.99 13.23
N GLY A 60 -4.95 -10.86 14.53
CA GLY A 60 -3.91 -10.50 15.50
C GLY A 60 -3.47 -9.04 15.44
N GLY A 61 -4.38 -8.14 15.05
CA GLY A 61 -4.14 -6.69 15.01
C GLY A 61 -3.62 -6.15 13.68
N TYR A 62 -3.45 -6.99 12.64
CA TYR A 62 -3.01 -6.55 11.32
C TYR A 62 -3.79 -7.23 10.19
N ASN A 63 -3.88 -6.53 9.06
CA ASN A 63 -4.50 -7.05 7.85
C ASN A 63 -3.46 -7.84 7.02
N PRO A 64 -3.48 -9.18 7.03
CA PRO A 64 -2.50 -9.99 6.29
C PRO A 64 -2.56 -9.78 4.78
N VAL A 65 -3.74 -9.43 4.23
CA VAL A 65 -3.91 -9.16 2.79
C VAL A 65 -3.22 -7.85 2.42
N ALA A 66 -3.42 -6.80 3.22
CA ALA A 66 -2.77 -5.51 3.02
C ALA A 66 -1.25 -5.64 3.09
N VAL A 67 -0.75 -6.36 4.09
CA VAL A 67 0.69 -6.62 4.26
C VAL A 67 1.26 -7.39 3.07
N ALA A 68 0.63 -8.50 2.66
CA ALA A 68 1.10 -9.30 1.52
C ALA A 68 1.10 -8.48 0.22
N ALA A 69 0.02 -7.76 -0.08
CA ALA A 69 -0.09 -6.93 -1.27
C ALA A 69 0.97 -5.81 -1.30
N THR A 70 1.20 -5.16 -0.15
CA THR A 70 2.21 -4.11 -0.01
C THR A 70 3.62 -4.66 -0.23
N LEU A 71 3.95 -5.81 0.37
CA LEU A 71 5.26 -6.46 0.21
C LEU A 71 5.52 -6.89 -1.23
N VAL A 72 4.54 -7.52 -1.89
CA VAL A 72 4.68 -7.91 -3.30
C VAL A 72 4.82 -6.67 -4.19
N GLY A 73 4.00 -5.64 -3.96
CA GLY A 73 4.12 -4.36 -4.66
C GLY A 73 5.49 -3.72 -4.51
N ALA A 74 6.04 -3.70 -3.28
CA ALA A 74 7.35 -3.13 -3.00
C ALA A 74 8.48 -3.91 -3.67
N ILE A 75 8.43 -5.25 -3.63
CA ILE A 75 9.42 -6.11 -4.30
C ILE A 75 9.41 -5.85 -5.81
N LEU A 76 8.22 -5.81 -6.43
CA LEU A 76 8.12 -5.57 -7.87
C LEU A 76 8.49 -4.13 -8.26
N ALA A 77 8.19 -3.14 -7.41
CA ALA A 77 8.60 -1.75 -7.62
C ALA A 77 10.11 -1.53 -7.42
N MET A 78 10.76 -2.30 -6.54
CA MET A 78 12.21 -2.24 -6.34
C MET A 78 12.99 -2.92 -7.47
N ALA A 79 12.40 -3.87 -8.20
CA ALA A 79 13.11 -4.58 -9.26
C ALA A 79 13.67 -3.64 -10.34
N PRO A 80 12.93 -2.66 -10.89
CA PRO A 80 13.50 -1.65 -11.80
C PRO A 80 14.65 -0.83 -11.20
N VAL A 81 14.54 -0.43 -9.93
CA VAL A 81 15.57 0.37 -9.23
C VAL A 81 16.87 -0.41 -9.13
N LEU A 82 16.78 -1.69 -8.72
CA LEU A 82 17.95 -2.55 -8.54
C LEU A 82 18.59 -3.00 -9.87
N LEU A 83 17.78 -3.15 -10.91
CA LEU A 83 18.22 -3.60 -12.23
C LEU A 83 18.57 -2.46 -13.20
N GLY A 84 18.40 -1.20 -12.78
CA GLY A 84 18.55 -0.02 -13.62
C GLY A 84 19.89 0.12 -14.34
N GLY A 85 20.98 -0.34 -13.71
CA GLY A 85 22.33 -0.31 -14.29
C GLY A 85 22.74 -1.56 -15.07
N VAL A 86 21.90 -2.59 -15.11
CA VAL A 86 22.27 -3.92 -15.67
C VAL A 86 21.35 -4.32 -16.83
N VAL A 87 20.07 -4.04 -16.72
CA VAL A 87 19.05 -4.48 -17.69
C VAL A 87 18.55 -3.27 -18.47
N TRP A 88 18.55 -3.40 -19.80
CA TRP A 88 18.08 -2.34 -20.69
C TRP A 88 16.63 -1.95 -20.38
N GLY A 89 16.36 -0.64 -20.29
CA GLY A 89 15.04 -0.08 -20.00
C GLY A 89 14.70 0.03 -18.50
N MET A 90 15.43 -0.62 -17.59
CA MET A 90 15.10 -0.59 -16.16
C MET A 90 15.36 0.77 -15.50
N ALA A 91 16.38 1.52 -15.95
CA ALA A 91 16.61 2.88 -15.45
C ALA A 91 15.42 3.82 -15.74
N GLY A 92 14.78 3.68 -16.91
CA GLY A 92 13.56 4.42 -17.22
C GLY A 92 12.37 3.96 -16.37
N ALA A 93 12.21 2.65 -16.18
CA ALA A 93 11.16 2.10 -15.34
C ALA A 93 11.33 2.47 -13.85
N ALA A 94 12.57 2.63 -13.36
CA ALA A 94 12.87 3.03 -11.99
C ALA A 94 12.27 4.39 -11.62
N GLN A 95 12.24 5.33 -12.57
CA GLN A 95 11.61 6.64 -12.40
C GLN A 95 10.09 6.56 -12.14
N TYR A 96 9.46 5.44 -12.51
CA TYR A 96 8.04 5.17 -12.31
C TYR A 96 7.77 4.14 -11.21
N SER A 97 8.77 3.79 -10.39
CA SER A 97 8.64 2.74 -9.34
C SER A 97 7.47 3.00 -8.39
N TRP A 98 7.17 4.26 -8.09
CA TRP A 98 6.00 4.62 -7.30
C TRP A 98 4.69 4.16 -7.94
N PHE A 99 4.50 4.43 -9.23
CA PHE A 99 3.28 4.04 -9.97
C PHE A 99 3.19 2.53 -10.16
N ILE A 100 4.33 1.88 -10.43
CA ILE A 100 4.40 0.42 -10.55
C ILE A 100 3.98 -0.23 -9.24
N GLY A 101 4.58 0.17 -8.13
CA GLY A 101 4.25 -0.36 -6.80
C GLY A 101 2.80 -0.11 -6.42
N CYS A 102 2.31 1.11 -6.66
CA CYS A 102 0.92 1.49 -6.44
C CYS A 102 -0.05 0.60 -7.21
N GLY A 103 0.10 0.50 -8.54
CA GLY A 103 -0.79 -0.28 -9.40
C GLY A 103 -0.78 -1.77 -9.07
N VAL A 104 0.41 -2.34 -8.81
CA VAL A 104 0.56 -3.75 -8.43
C VAL A 104 -0.13 -4.03 -7.09
N ALA A 105 0.21 -3.27 -6.04
CA ALA A 105 -0.35 -3.51 -4.71
C ALA A 105 -1.86 -3.27 -4.68
N PHE A 106 -2.34 -2.24 -5.39
CA PHE A 106 -3.76 -1.97 -5.60
C PHE A 106 -4.47 -3.18 -6.21
N ALA A 107 -3.96 -3.71 -7.33
CA ALA A 107 -4.59 -4.81 -8.03
C ALA A 107 -4.61 -6.09 -7.19
N ILE A 108 -3.48 -6.43 -6.56
CA ILE A 108 -3.38 -7.61 -5.69
C ILE A 108 -4.31 -7.47 -4.50
N TYR A 109 -4.28 -6.32 -3.80
CA TYR A 109 -5.16 -6.09 -2.65
C TYR A 109 -6.62 -6.18 -3.05
N TYR A 110 -7.03 -5.51 -4.13
CA TYR A 110 -8.40 -5.53 -4.61
C TYR A 110 -8.89 -6.95 -4.92
N VAL A 111 -8.09 -7.73 -5.64
CA VAL A 111 -8.46 -9.13 -5.98
C VAL A 111 -8.55 -10.00 -4.73
N LEU A 112 -7.58 -9.91 -3.82
CA LEU A 112 -7.54 -10.74 -2.61
C LEU A 112 -8.58 -10.33 -1.56
N ALA A 113 -8.88 -9.04 -1.45
CA ALA A 113 -9.88 -8.53 -0.52
C ALA A 113 -11.31 -8.88 -0.95
N LEU A 114 -11.55 -9.13 -2.24
CA LEU A 114 -12.86 -9.53 -2.77
C LEU A 114 -13.03 -11.05 -2.93
N ASN A 115 -11.94 -11.78 -3.17
CA ASN A 115 -12.00 -13.18 -3.57
C ASN A 115 -11.28 -14.13 -2.60
N GLY A 116 -11.73 -15.38 -2.57
CA GLY A 116 -11.02 -16.47 -1.89
C GLY A 116 -11.12 -16.41 -0.36
N PRO A 117 -10.17 -17.06 0.35
CA PRO A 117 -10.26 -17.24 1.80
C PRO A 117 -9.97 -15.96 2.60
N TRP A 118 -9.49 -14.91 1.95
CA TRP A 118 -9.13 -13.65 2.59
C TRP A 118 -10.13 -12.51 2.30
N ARG A 119 -11.33 -12.87 1.84
CA ARG A 119 -12.38 -11.88 1.54
C ARG A 119 -12.66 -11.02 2.77
N MET A 120 -12.60 -9.71 2.59
CA MET A 120 -12.90 -8.74 3.63
C MET A 120 -14.38 -8.80 3.99
N SER A 121 -14.65 -8.88 5.29
CA SER A 121 -16.01 -8.80 5.81
C SER A 121 -16.55 -7.38 5.62
N ALA A 122 -17.86 -7.28 5.40
CA ALA A 122 -18.55 -6.00 5.44
C ALA A 122 -18.33 -5.33 6.80
N LEU A 123 -18.25 -4.00 6.80
CA LEU A 123 -18.16 -3.21 8.03
C LEU A 123 -19.38 -3.48 8.90
N ARG A 124 -19.14 -3.91 10.13
CA ARG A 124 -20.16 -3.96 11.18
C ARG A 124 -20.35 -2.56 11.70
N VAL A 125 -21.55 -2.01 11.59
CA VAL A 125 -21.87 -0.67 12.08
C VAL A 125 -22.64 -0.83 13.39
N PRO A 126 -22.03 -0.52 14.55
CA PRO A 126 -22.76 -0.52 15.82
C PRO A 126 -23.94 0.46 15.76
N GLU A 127 -25.04 0.15 16.44
CA GLU A 127 -26.15 1.09 16.61
C GLU A 127 -25.65 2.37 17.30
N GLY A 128 -25.82 3.52 16.62
CA GLY A 128 -25.33 4.82 17.11
C GLY A 128 -23.90 5.18 16.71
N ALA A 129 -23.18 4.32 15.99
CA ALA A 129 -21.84 4.64 15.51
C ALA A 129 -21.88 5.73 14.41
N THR A 130 -20.90 6.64 14.46
CA THR A 130 -20.77 7.67 13.44
C THR A 130 -20.20 7.08 12.15
N LEU A 131 -21.06 6.94 11.14
CA LEU A 131 -20.61 6.67 9.77
C LEU A 131 -20.29 8.00 9.10
N VAL A 132 -19.03 8.16 8.70
CA VAL A 132 -18.67 9.22 7.77
C VAL A 132 -18.88 8.64 6.37
N GLU A 133 -20.01 9.01 5.76
CA GLU A 133 -20.30 8.75 4.35
C GLU A 133 -20.09 10.08 3.60
N ASN A 134 -19.29 10.06 2.53
CA ASN A 134 -19.08 11.20 1.63
C ASN A 134 -19.83 10.97 0.32
#